data_AF-A0A1C6KMD8-F1
#
_entry.id   AF-A0A1C6KMD8-F1
#
_cell.length_a   1.000
_cell.length_b   1.000
_cell.length_c   1.000
_cell.angle_alpha   90.00
_cell.angle_beta   90.00
_cell.angle_gamma   90.00
#
_symmetry.space_group_name_H-M   'P 1'
#
loop_
_entity.id
_entity.type
_entity.pdbx_description
1 polymer ?
#
loop_
_entity_poly.entity_id
_entity_poly.type
_entity_poly.pdbx_seq_one_letter_code
_entity_poly.pdbx_strand_id
1 'polypeptide(L)'
;MSLIKARLQRGDRITDEVSGEVYTLYSFQQFVEKNFSSYIASQVFKETSKPEKIYFSLKPCEEGYSLVAADSDSNKTYAWISSLSKRFSLVEMIATGIVYVKDTRTNTYQPFISGKGKYCKYDKEKGILVEI
;
A
#
# COMPACT_ATOMS: atom_id res chain seq x y z
N MET A 1 -10.60 -0.14 -24.20
CA MET A 1 -11.04 -1.55 -24.26
C MET A 1 -9.81 -2.46 -24.26
N SER A 2 -9.67 -3.39 -23.31
CA SER A 2 -8.48 -4.26 -23.23
C SER A 2 -8.46 -5.30 -24.36
N LEU A 3 -7.26 -5.63 -24.87
CA LEU A 3 -7.10 -6.58 -25.99
C LEU A 3 -7.69 -7.95 -25.67
N ILE A 4 -7.53 -8.41 -24.42
CA ILE A 4 -8.01 -9.70 -23.93
C ILE A 4 -9.55 -9.76 -23.94
N LYS A 5 -10.22 -8.72 -23.42
CA LYS A 5 -11.68 -8.63 -23.43
C LYS A 5 -12.24 -8.63 -24.86
N ALA A 6 -11.62 -7.88 -25.78
CA ALA A 6 -12.06 -7.80 -27.17
C ALA A 6 -11.89 -9.11 -27.96
N ARG A 7 -10.95 -9.99 -27.55
CA ARG A 7 -10.78 -11.32 -28.14
C ARG A 7 -11.79 -12.32 -27.59
N LEU A 8 -11.99 -12.34 -26.27
CA LEU A 8 -13.01 -13.16 -25.62
C LEU A 8 -14.44 -12.83 -26.10
N GLN A 9 -14.74 -11.55 -26.33
CA GLN A 9 -16.02 -11.12 -26.89
C GLN A 9 -16.23 -11.57 -28.35
N ARG A 10 -15.14 -11.77 -29.11
CA ARG A 10 -15.19 -12.31 -30.48
C ARG A 10 -15.32 -13.84 -30.53
N GLY A 11 -15.27 -14.51 -29.38
CA GLY A 11 -15.45 -15.97 -29.27
C GLY A 11 -14.15 -16.75 -29.07
N ASP A 12 -12.99 -16.09 -29.01
CA ASP A 12 -11.74 -16.74 -28.59
C ASP A 12 -11.92 -17.28 -27.15
N ARG A 13 -11.36 -18.45 -26.88
CA ARG A 13 -11.35 -19.05 -25.54
C ARG A 13 -9.93 -19.02 -24.98
N ILE A 14 -9.80 -18.84 -23.68
CA ILE A 14 -8.52 -18.93 -22.97
C ILE A 14 -8.48 -20.27 -22.27
N THR A 15 -7.45 -21.07 -22.52
CA THR A 15 -7.21 -22.30 -21.77
C THR A 15 -6.12 -22.02 -20.76
N ASP A 16 -6.38 -22.33 -19.49
CA ASP A 16 -5.34 -22.33 -18.46
C ASP A 16 -4.45 -23.56 -18.66
N GLU A 17 -3.15 -23.34 -18.88
CA GLU A 17 -2.18 -24.42 -19.08
C GLU A 17 -1.94 -25.24 -17.81
N VAL A 18 -2.20 -24.68 -16.62
CA VAL A 18 -1.96 -25.35 -15.34
C VAL A 18 -3.15 -26.21 -14.95
N SER A 19 -4.37 -25.68 -15.05
CA SER A 19 -5.59 -26.42 -14.66
C SER A 19 -6.28 -27.14 -15.83
N GLY A 20 -5.96 -26.80 -17.07
CA GLY A 20 -6.63 -27.31 -18.27
C GLY A 20 -8.03 -26.72 -18.49
N GLU A 21 -8.47 -25.79 -17.65
CA GLU A 21 -9.81 -25.20 -17.72
C GLU A 21 -9.92 -24.22 -18.90
N VAL A 22 -11.06 -24.28 -19.61
CA VAL A 22 -11.32 -23.41 -20.76
C VAL A 22 -12.28 -22.30 -20.34
N TYR A 23 -11.77 -21.08 -20.24
CA TYR A 23 -12.53 -19.92 -19.84
C TYR A 23 -13.28 -19.27 -20.99
N THR A 24 -14.58 -19.08 -20.77
CA THR A 24 -15.45 -18.14 -21.49
C THR A 24 -15.26 -16.71 -20.96
N LEU A 25 -15.79 -15.69 -21.64
CA LEU A 25 -15.73 -14.30 -21.14
C LEU A 25 -16.21 -14.17 -19.68
N TYR A 26 -17.31 -14.84 -19.33
CA TYR A 26 -17.90 -14.79 -17.99
C TYR A 26 -17.06 -15.53 -16.94
N SER A 27 -16.63 -16.75 -17.24
CA SER A 27 -15.81 -17.54 -16.31
C SER A 27 -14.40 -16.95 -16.14
N PHE A 28 -13.84 -16.37 -17.20
CA PHE A 28 -12.59 -15.62 -17.13
C PHE A 28 -12.72 -14.37 -16.27
N GLN A 29 -13.85 -13.64 -16.37
CA GLN A 29 -14.10 -12.50 -15.48
C GLN A 29 -14.16 -12.94 -14.02
N GLN A 30 -14.89 -14.01 -13.70
CA GLN A 30 -14.92 -14.55 -12.33
C GLN A 30 -13.55 -15.02 -11.85
N PHE A 31 -12.77 -15.67 -12.72
CA PHE A 31 -11.39 -16.06 -12.40
C PHE A 31 -10.54 -14.85 -12.04
N VAL A 32 -10.60 -13.78 -12.85
CA VAL A 32 -9.81 -12.58 -12.59
C VAL A 32 -10.26 -11.87 -11.31
N GLU A 33 -11.57 -11.74 -11.08
CA GLU A 33 -12.13 -11.12 -9.87
C GLU A 33 -11.82 -11.93 -8.59
N LYS A 34 -11.68 -13.25 -8.71
CA LYS A 34 -11.38 -14.15 -7.59
C LYS A 34 -9.89 -14.22 -7.25
N ASN A 35 -9.02 -14.19 -8.27
CA ASN A 35 -7.59 -14.44 -8.09
C ASN A 35 -6.73 -13.17 -8.09
N PHE A 36 -7.24 -12.06 -8.60
CA PHE A 36 -6.50 -10.82 -8.70
C PHE A 36 -7.21 -9.68 -7.97
N SER A 37 -6.48 -8.60 -7.73
CA SER A 37 -7.04 -7.40 -7.11
C SER A 37 -8.14 -6.79 -7.98
N SER A 38 -9.05 -6.06 -7.32
CA SER A 38 -10.12 -5.30 -7.98
C SER A 38 -9.59 -4.35 -9.06
N TYR A 39 -8.35 -3.86 -8.91
CA TYR A 39 -7.66 -3.07 -9.92
C TYR A 39 -7.36 -3.86 -11.21
N ILE A 40 -6.79 -5.06 -11.11
CA ILE A 40 -6.51 -5.89 -12.29
C ILE A 40 -7.83 -6.26 -12.98
N ALA A 41 -8.85 -6.61 -12.19
CA ALA A 41 -10.20 -6.86 -12.71
C ALA A 41 -10.77 -5.62 -13.42
N SER A 42 -10.61 -4.42 -12.85
CA SER A 42 -11.11 -3.18 -13.46
C SER A 42 -10.34 -2.79 -14.72
N GLN A 43 -9.03 -2.98 -14.79
CA GLN A 43 -8.24 -2.75 -16.01
C GLN A 43 -8.61 -3.70 -17.16
N VAL A 44 -8.90 -4.96 -16.85
CA VAL A 44 -9.24 -5.96 -17.87
C VAL A 44 -10.70 -5.78 -18.33
N PHE A 45 -11.64 -5.49 -17.42
CA PHE A 45 -13.08 -5.56 -17.73
C PHE A 45 -13.85 -4.24 -17.67
N LYS A 46 -13.44 -3.23 -16.88
CA LYS A 46 -14.16 -1.95 -16.77
C LYS A 46 -13.58 -0.90 -17.71
N GLU A 47 -14.45 -0.14 -18.38
CA GLU A 47 -14.05 1.15 -18.96
C GLU A 47 -14.03 2.17 -17.83
N THR A 48 -12.87 2.34 -17.21
CA THR A 48 -12.73 3.22 -16.05
C THR A 48 -12.72 4.67 -16.49
N SER A 49 -13.89 5.34 -16.46
CA SER A 49 -14.01 6.80 -16.54
C SER A 49 -13.37 7.51 -15.35
N LYS A 50 -13.05 6.77 -14.28
CA LYS A 50 -12.24 7.20 -13.14
C LYS A 50 -11.20 6.11 -12.82
N PRO A 51 -9.89 6.39 -12.88
CA PRO A 51 -8.87 5.43 -12.49
C PRO A 51 -9.00 5.12 -11.00
N GLU A 52 -9.18 3.85 -10.65
CA GLU A 52 -9.06 3.37 -9.27
C GLU A 52 -7.61 3.59 -8.81
N LYS A 53 -7.42 4.40 -7.76
CA LYS A 53 -6.10 4.59 -7.14
C LYS A 53 -5.77 3.36 -6.31
N ILE A 54 -4.64 2.73 -6.59
CA ILE A 54 -4.08 1.66 -5.75
C ILE A 54 -3.24 2.31 -4.67
N TYR A 55 -3.48 1.90 -3.42
CA TYR A 55 -2.62 2.26 -2.29
C TYR A 55 -1.67 1.11 -1.99
N PHE A 56 -0.49 1.44 -1.47
CA PHE A 56 0.53 0.47 -1.13
C PHE A 56 0.95 0.65 0.33
N SER A 57 1.25 -0.46 0.99
CA SER A 57 1.91 -0.52 2.28
C SER A 57 3.39 -0.90 2.08
N LEU A 58 4.26 -0.36 2.92
CA LEU A 58 5.69 -0.67 2.91
C LEU A 58 5.96 -1.78 3.93
N LYS A 59 6.58 -2.88 3.47
CA LYS A 59 7.06 -3.96 4.34
C LYS A 59 8.58 -4.09 4.26
N PRO A 60 9.29 -4.19 5.40
CA PRO A 60 10.74 -4.46 5.39
C PRO A 60 11.06 -5.77 4.65
N CYS A 61 12.13 -5.79 3.86
CA CYS A 61 12.74 -6.98 3.26
C CYS A 61 14.28 -6.90 3.35
N GLU A 62 14.99 -7.97 2.98
CA GLU A 62 16.46 -8.09 3.17
C GLU A 62 17.26 -6.90 2.62
N GLU A 63 16.86 -6.34 1.46
CA GLU A 63 17.57 -5.23 0.81
C GLU A 63 16.82 -3.88 0.86
N GLY A 64 15.72 -3.78 1.64
CA GLY A 64 14.98 -2.52 1.75
C GLY A 64 13.50 -2.67 2.09
N TYR A 65 12.64 -2.17 1.21
CA TYR A 65 11.19 -2.16 1.41
C TYR A 65 10.43 -2.64 0.19
N SER A 66 9.51 -3.58 0.40
CA SER A 66 8.56 -4.04 -0.61
C SER A 66 7.27 -3.21 -0.56
N LEU A 67 6.75 -2.85 -1.73
CA LEU A 67 5.43 -2.22 -1.89
C LEU A 67 4.37 -3.33 -2.04
N VAL A 68 3.51 -3.47 -1.05
CA VAL A 68 2.43 -4.47 -1.03
C VAL A 68 1.10 -3.74 -1.17
N ALA A 69 0.22 -4.19 -2.06
CA ALA A 69 -1.11 -3.61 -2.24
C ALA A 69 -1.83 -3.50 -0.88
N ALA A 70 -2.35 -2.31 -0.60
CA ALA A 70 -3.10 -2.03 0.61
C ALA A 70 -4.59 -2.32 0.39
N ASP A 71 -5.23 -2.92 1.39
CA ASP A 71 -6.67 -3.19 1.36
C ASP A 71 -7.52 -1.91 1.38
N SER A 72 -6.97 -0.80 1.87
CA SER A 72 -7.64 0.50 1.93
C SER A 72 -6.68 1.69 1.82
N ASP A 73 -7.26 2.87 1.55
CA ASP A 73 -6.59 4.17 1.60
C ASP A 73 -6.41 4.72 3.03
N SER A 74 -7.08 4.09 4.00
CA SER A 74 -7.12 4.50 5.40
C SER A 74 -6.06 3.83 6.28
N ASN A 75 -5.21 2.98 5.68
CA ASN A 75 -4.11 2.35 6.38
C ASN A 75 -3.17 3.40 6.97
N LYS A 76 -3.05 3.41 8.30
CA LYS A 76 -2.18 4.36 9.01
C LYS A 76 -0.73 4.09 8.62
N THR A 77 -0.03 5.15 8.24
CA THR A 77 1.42 5.10 7.93
C THR A 77 2.29 5.35 9.15
N TYR A 78 1.71 5.86 10.23
CA TYR A 78 2.39 6.20 11.47
C TYR A 78 1.59 5.80 12.71
N ALA A 79 2.29 5.54 13.81
CA ALA A 79 1.75 5.42 15.15
C ALA A 79 2.00 6.71 15.93
N TRP A 80 1.00 7.22 16.66
CA TRP A 80 1.18 8.41 17.50
C TRP A 80 1.93 8.04 18.79
N ILE A 81 2.88 8.87 19.21
CA ILE A 81 3.64 8.69 20.46
C ILE A 81 3.17 9.70 21.51
N SER A 82 3.26 10.99 21.18
CA SER A 82 2.94 12.07 22.11
C SER A 82 2.70 13.39 21.37
N SER A 83 2.06 14.35 22.03
CA SER A 83 1.90 15.71 21.52
C SER A 83 2.89 16.65 22.19
N LEU A 84 3.79 17.25 21.41
CA LEU A 84 4.75 18.25 21.89
C LEU A 84 4.07 19.62 22.09
N SER A 85 3.05 19.92 21.28
CA SER A 85 2.22 21.12 21.40
C SER A 85 0.88 20.91 20.70
N LYS A 86 0.02 21.94 20.67
CA LYS A 86 -1.20 21.94 19.85
C LYS A 86 -0.93 21.73 18.35
N ARG A 87 0.29 22.07 17.89
CA ARG A 87 0.69 22.01 16.47
C ARG A 87 1.55 20.80 16.14
N PHE A 88 2.37 20.33 17.08
CA PHE A 88 3.39 19.32 16.81
C PHE A 88 3.14 18.06 17.62
N SER A 89 3.23 16.91 16.95
CA SER A 89 3.16 15.59 17.59
C SER A 89 4.37 14.75 17.20
N LEU A 90 4.86 13.95 18.14
CA LEU A 90 5.79 12.87 17.86
C LEU A 90 5.01 11.66 17.35
N VAL A 91 5.49 11.10 16.25
CA VAL A 91 4.93 9.91 15.62
C VAL A 91 6.05 8.97 15.23
N GLU A 92 5.79 7.67 15.29
CA GLU A 92 6.66 6.61 14.79
C GLU A 92 6.17 6.21 13.39
N MET A 93 7.03 6.26 12.37
CA MET A 93 6.68 5.71 11.05
C MET A 93 6.68 4.18 11.14
N ILE A 94 5.55 3.55 10.82
CA ILE A 94 5.36 2.10 11.03
C ILE A 94 6.34 1.28 10.18
N ALA A 95 6.64 1.75 8.95
CA ALA A 95 7.54 1.05 8.04
C ALA A 95 8.99 0.97 8.57
N THR A 96 9.49 2.04 9.20
CA THR A 96 10.92 2.15 9.57
C THR A 96 11.16 2.09 11.08
N GLY A 97 10.14 2.33 11.89
CA GLY A 97 10.23 2.56 13.34
C GLY A 97 10.88 3.90 13.72
N ILE A 98 11.22 4.75 12.74
CA ILE A 98 11.89 6.01 13.00
C ILE A 98 10.88 7.05 13.47
N VAL A 99 11.30 7.89 14.41
CA VAL A 99 10.48 8.96 14.98
C VAL A 99 10.52 10.22 14.13
N TYR A 100 9.35 10.81 13.91
CA TYR A 100 9.12 12.04 13.17
C TYR A 100 8.34 13.04 14.02
N VAL A 101 8.58 14.31 13.77
CA VAL A 101 7.70 15.41 14.18
C VAL A 101 6.67 15.64 13.08
N LYS A 102 5.40 15.42 13.41
CA LYS A 102 4.25 15.74 12.57
C LYS A 102 3.75 17.14 12.90
N ASP A 103 3.67 18.01 11.89
CA ASP A 103 2.92 19.26 11.96
C ASP A 103 1.46 18.99 11.61
N THR A 104 0.54 19.19 12.56
CA THR A 104 -0.89 18.92 12.38
C THR A 104 -1.57 19.95 11.47
N ARG A 105 -0.98 21.14 11.31
CA ARG A 105 -1.55 22.21 10.48
C ARG A 105 -1.26 21.99 9.01
N THR A 106 -0.03 21.62 8.66
CA THR A 106 0.40 21.39 7.27
C THR A 106 0.37 19.91 6.87
N ASN A 107 0.12 19.01 7.84
CA ASN A 107 0.16 17.56 7.68
C ASN A 107 1.50 17.05 7.11
N THR A 108 2.60 17.73 7.46
CA THR A 108 3.96 17.39 7.03
C THR A 108 4.71 16.65 8.14
N TYR A 109 5.69 15.85 7.73
CA TYR A 109 6.49 15.02 8.61
C TYR A 109 7.95 15.35 8.43
N GLN A 110 8.67 15.56 9.53
CA GLN A 110 10.11 15.79 9.52
C GLN A 110 10.77 14.79 10.47
N PRO A 111 11.87 14.13 10.08
CA PRO A 111 12.53 13.18 10.97
C PRO A 111 13.02 13.90 12.22
N PHE A 112 12.80 13.28 13.38
CA PHE A 112 13.41 13.77 14.62
C PHE A 112 14.87 13.36 14.61
N ILE A 113 15.75 14.35 14.51
CA ILE A 113 17.21 14.16 14.50
C ILE A 113 17.75 14.54 15.87
N SER A 114 18.52 13.64 16.48
CA SER A 114 19.15 13.91 17.76
C SER A 114 20.20 15.03 17.64
N GLY A 115 20.64 15.58 18.78
CA GLY A 115 21.73 16.57 18.78
C GLY A 115 23.04 16.07 18.17
N LYS A 116 23.21 14.74 18.02
CA LYS A 116 24.37 14.11 17.36
C LYS A 116 24.16 13.83 15.88
N GLY A 117 23.03 14.25 15.30
CA GLY A 117 22.73 13.99 13.89
C GLY A 117 22.19 12.59 13.60
N LYS A 118 21.78 11.83 14.62
CA LYS A 118 21.27 10.46 14.46
C LYS A 118 19.74 10.41 14.41
N TYR A 119 19.21 9.38 13.76
CA TYR A 119 17.79 9.05 13.85
C TYR A 119 17.47 8.48 15.23
N CYS A 120 16.20 8.60 15.64
CA CYS A 120 15.72 8.02 16.89
C CYS A 120 14.58 7.03 16.66
N LYS A 121 14.53 6.02 17.52
CA LYS A 121 13.41 5.07 17.69
C LYS A 121 12.74 5.31 19.04
N TYR A 122 11.45 5.00 19.15
CA TYR A 122 10.73 5.07 20.42
C TYR A 122 10.75 3.72 21.11
N ASP A 123 11.42 3.65 22.27
CA ASP A 123 11.39 2.48 23.16
C ASP A 123 10.11 2.56 24.01
N LYS A 124 9.13 1.72 23.68
CA LYS A 124 7.81 1.69 24.34
C LYS A 124 7.88 1.17 25.78
N GLU A 125 8.87 0.34 26.11
CA GLU A 125 9.02 -0.23 27.44
C GLU A 125 9.60 0.80 28.41
N LYS A 126 10.60 1.56 27.95
CA LYS A 126 11.26 2.60 28.75
C LYS A 126 10.60 3.97 28.64
N GLY A 127 9.76 4.19 27.63
CA GLY A 127 9.11 5.47 27.36
C GLY A 127 10.08 6.56 26.89
N ILE A 128 11.18 6.19 26.21
CA ILE A 128 12.23 7.13 25.79
C ILE A 128 12.55 7.02 24.30
N LEU A 129 13.18 8.07 23.76
CA LEU A 129 13.77 8.05 22.42
C LEU A 129 15.20 7.53 22.49
N VAL A 130 15.53 6.53 21.68
CA VAL A 130 16.86 5.91 21.60
C VAL A 130 17.48 6.19 20.24
N GLU A 131 18.73 6.65 20.23
CA GLU A 131 19.48 6.91 18.99
C GLU A 131 19.82 5.59 18.27
N ILE A 132 19.88 5.67 16.93
CA ILE A 132 20.30 4.58 16.03
C ILE A 132 21.57 5.01 15.30
#